data_AF-A0A8J2ECU7-F1
#
_entry.id   AF-A0A8J2ECU7-F1
#
_cell.length_a   1.000
_cell.length_b   1.000
_cell.length_c   1.000
_cell.angle_alpha   90.00
_cell.angle_beta   90.00
_cell.angle_gamma   90.00
#
_symmetry.space_group_name_H-M   'P 1'
#
loop_
_entity.id
_entity.type
_entity.pdbx_description
1 polymer ?
#
loop_
_entity_poly.entity_id
_entity_poly.type
_entity_poly.pdbx_seq_one_letter_code
_entity_poly.pdbx_strand_id
1 'polypeptide(L)'
;LNFIQINNQQLCDLLQFKFIGKSTMPLTAYNHIMADQPDEPMDLIVLPPRISKAQKQREYRQRIAASRTSAQVIAARKSDAKRQRNRRLRKAANLVRVSSSLESTTALSSHSGARSNDVQTGAQRQLTHQQRRTLAAEPTQITVQPGTSSDQIEVQQAQSTWNTKWAYSIVRFKSTFLDNDFGYACSVCDRLWFKNELKPITAAQLEVISKWFIKENRLLCREEYEMVCNTCKRSLNKKSMPPLAKVNGFSYPDEPPGLPPLDPI
;
A
#
# COMPACT_ATOMS: atom_id res chain seq x y z
N LEU A 1 57.28 -29.02 3.20
CA LEU A 1 56.14 -28.66 2.33
C LEU A 1 55.77 -27.22 2.65
N ASN A 2 56.35 -26.26 1.91
CA ASN A 2 56.13 -24.82 2.12
C ASN A 2 54.94 -24.37 1.27
N PHE A 3 53.89 -23.86 1.91
CA PHE A 3 52.78 -23.18 1.25
C PHE A 3 53.19 -21.74 0.95
N ILE A 4 53.16 -21.37 -0.34
CA ILE A 4 53.31 -19.99 -0.79
C ILE A 4 51.95 -19.31 -0.62
N GLN A 5 51.87 -18.35 0.30
CA GLN A 5 50.76 -17.41 0.45
C GLN A 5 50.88 -16.36 -0.66
N ILE A 6 50.08 -16.49 -1.73
CA ILE A 6 49.97 -15.44 -2.74
C ILE A 6 48.95 -14.42 -2.23
N ASN A 7 49.42 -13.20 -2.05
CA ASN A 7 48.68 -12.06 -1.52
C ASN A 7 47.75 -11.49 -2.61
N ASN A 8 46.46 -11.27 -2.28
CA ASN A 8 45.40 -10.86 -3.21
C ASN A 8 45.67 -9.51 -3.93
N GLN A 9 46.66 -8.74 -3.46
CA GLN A 9 47.07 -7.49 -4.10
C GLN A 9 47.74 -7.69 -5.47
N GLN A 10 48.41 -8.82 -5.72
CA GLN A 10 49.10 -9.06 -7.00
C GLN A 10 48.18 -9.51 -8.15
N LEU A 11 46.95 -9.93 -7.84
CA LEU A 11 45.96 -10.31 -8.86
C LEU A 11 45.27 -9.11 -9.51
N CYS A 12 45.26 -7.94 -8.84
CA CYS A 12 44.67 -6.72 -9.39
C CYS A 12 45.54 -6.06 -10.47
N ASP A 13 46.87 -6.15 -10.36
CA ASP A 13 47.78 -5.47 -11.29
C ASP A 13 47.97 -6.25 -12.61
N LEU A 14 47.73 -7.57 -12.62
CA LEU A 14 47.88 -8.42 -13.81
C LEU A 14 46.71 -8.32 -14.80
N LEU A 15 45.58 -7.71 -14.41
CA LEU A 15 44.40 -7.57 -15.27
C LEU A 15 44.30 -6.21 -15.98
N GLN A 16 45.24 -5.28 -15.72
CA GLN A 16 45.24 -3.93 -16.31
C GLN A 16 45.81 -3.86 -17.74
N PHE A 17 46.39 -4.93 -18.30
CA PHE A 17 47.13 -4.86 -19.57
C PHE A 17 46.40 -5.31 -20.84
N LYS A 18 45.13 -5.71 -20.76
CA LYS A 18 44.34 -6.05 -21.96
C LYS A 18 43.03 -5.33 -21.92
N PHE A 19 42.80 -4.49 -22.94
CA PHE A 19 41.53 -4.02 -23.51
C PHE A 19 41.54 -2.51 -23.81
N ILE A 20 42.38 -2.14 -24.78
CA ILE A 20 42.14 -0.98 -25.65
C ILE A 20 41.38 -1.51 -26.86
N GLY A 21 40.16 -1.00 -27.12
CA GLY A 21 39.37 -1.44 -28.28
C GLY A 21 38.08 -0.64 -28.47
N LYS A 22 38.17 0.39 -29.30
CA LYS A 22 37.14 1.33 -29.79
C LYS A 22 35.90 0.65 -30.40
N SER A 23 34.74 1.33 -30.40
CA SER A 23 33.95 1.58 -31.62
C SER A 23 32.75 2.51 -31.38
N THR A 24 32.78 3.67 -32.03
CA THR A 24 31.69 4.64 -32.26
C THR A 24 31.22 4.51 -33.71
N MET A 25 29.90 4.50 -33.97
CA MET A 25 29.30 4.69 -35.30
C MET A 25 27.88 5.30 -35.19
N PRO A 26 27.33 5.93 -36.25
CA PRO A 26 26.68 7.24 -36.17
C PRO A 26 25.18 7.26 -36.55
N LEU A 27 24.55 8.41 -36.27
CA LEU A 27 23.19 8.80 -36.63
C LEU A 27 23.04 9.03 -38.15
N THR A 28 22.02 8.44 -38.77
CA THR A 28 21.61 8.73 -40.15
C THR A 28 20.43 9.70 -40.17
N ALA A 29 20.59 10.78 -40.93
CA ALA A 29 19.58 11.78 -41.25
C ALA A 29 18.67 11.28 -42.39
N TYR A 30 17.37 11.53 -42.28
CA TYR A 30 16.36 11.25 -43.30
C TYR A 30 16.09 12.52 -44.12
N ASN A 31 16.31 12.46 -45.43
CA ASN A 31 15.98 13.53 -46.37
C ASN A 31 14.53 13.43 -46.85
N HIS A 32 13.85 14.57 -46.89
CA HIS A 32 12.53 14.78 -47.47
C HIS A 32 12.60 14.84 -49.01
N ILE A 33 11.69 14.12 -49.67
CA ILE A 33 11.36 14.29 -51.09
C ILE A 33 9.97 14.95 -51.13
N MET A 34 9.89 16.13 -51.75
CA MET A 34 8.66 16.84 -52.09
C MET A 34 8.12 16.30 -53.42
N ALA A 35 6.87 15.87 -53.45
CA ALA A 35 6.12 15.66 -54.67
C ALA A 35 4.69 16.18 -54.46
N ASP A 36 4.27 17.05 -55.38
CA ASP A 36 2.95 17.65 -55.51
C ASP A 36 1.83 16.60 -55.48
N GLN A 37 0.76 16.89 -54.72
CA GLN A 37 -0.55 16.29 -54.90
C GLN A 37 -1.65 17.36 -54.85
N PRO A 38 -2.68 17.25 -55.69
CA PRO A 38 -3.70 18.27 -55.88
C PRO A 38 -4.73 18.31 -54.76
N ASP A 39 -5.34 19.49 -54.58
CA ASP A 39 -6.34 19.81 -53.56
C ASP A 39 -7.62 18.96 -53.69
N GLU A 40 -7.78 17.99 -52.78
CA GLU A 40 -9.04 17.29 -52.52
C GLU A 40 -9.91 18.08 -51.52
N PRO A 41 -11.24 18.08 -51.67
CA PRO A 41 -12.14 18.90 -50.87
C PRO A 41 -12.16 18.46 -49.40
N MET A 42 -12.09 19.45 -48.50
CA MET A 42 -12.16 19.27 -47.04
C MET A 42 -13.46 18.57 -46.62
N ASP A 43 -13.40 17.26 -46.48
CA ASP A 43 -14.41 16.49 -45.75
C ASP A 43 -14.46 16.96 -44.29
N LEU A 44 -15.65 17.38 -43.89
CA LEU A 44 -15.96 17.84 -42.54
C LEU A 44 -15.72 16.69 -41.55
N ILE A 45 -14.56 16.67 -40.90
CA ILE A 45 -14.25 15.69 -39.85
C ILE A 45 -15.20 15.94 -38.67
N VAL A 46 -16.29 15.17 -38.62
CA VAL A 46 -17.14 15.06 -37.43
C VAL A 46 -16.32 14.40 -36.34
N LEU A 47 -15.73 15.20 -35.46
CA LEU A 47 -15.03 14.71 -34.28
C LEU A 47 -15.99 13.85 -33.46
N PRO A 48 -15.63 12.60 -33.11
CA PRO A 48 -16.52 11.73 -32.35
C PRO A 48 -16.82 12.37 -30.99
N PRO A 49 -18.06 12.22 -30.48
CA PRO A 49 -18.45 12.81 -29.21
C PRO A 49 -17.47 12.39 -28.11
N ARG A 50 -17.06 13.35 -27.26
CA ARG A 50 -16.14 13.09 -26.15
C ARG A 50 -16.84 12.22 -25.09
N ILE A 51 -16.83 10.91 -25.28
CA ILE A 51 -17.38 9.94 -24.34
C ILE A 51 -16.55 9.97 -23.05
N SER A 52 -17.22 10.19 -21.91
CA SER A 52 -16.58 10.23 -20.60
C SER A 52 -15.90 8.89 -20.23
N LYS A 53 -14.87 8.93 -19.39
CA LYS A 53 -14.21 7.70 -18.87
C LYS A 53 -15.20 6.74 -18.22
N ALA A 54 -16.20 7.28 -17.50
CA ALA A 54 -17.24 6.49 -16.85
C ALA A 54 -18.13 5.76 -17.87
N GLN A 55 -18.46 6.41 -18.98
CA GLN A 55 -19.30 5.83 -20.03
C GLN A 55 -18.55 4.77 -20.83
N LYS A 56 -17.27 5.01 -21.18
CA LYS A 56 -16.39 3.97 -21.75
C LYS A 56 -16.32 2.72 -20.86
N GLN A 57 -16.24 2.90 -19.55
CA GLN A 57 -16.22 1.79 -18.60
C GLN A 57 -17.57 1.05 -18.53
N ARG A 58 -18.70 1.74 -18.66
CA ARG A 58 -20.04 1.12 -18.69
C ARG A 58 -20.21 0.27 -19.95
N GLU A 59 -19.86 0.81 -21.11
CA GLU A 59 -19.92 0.09 -22.39
C GLU A 59 -19.00 -1.14 -22.38
N TYR A 60 -17.78 -1.02 -21.85
CA TYR A 60 -16.89 -2.16 -21.67
C TYR A 60 -17.53 -3.26 -20.81
N ARG A 61 -18.13 -2.90 -19.67
CA ARG A 61 -18.82 -3.87 -18.80
C ARG A 61 -20.00 -4.53 -19.50
N GLN A 62 -20.75 -3.78 -20.30
CA GLN A 62 -21.88 -4.31 -21.09
C GLN A 62 -21.40 -5.28 -22.16
N ARG A 63 -20.34 -4.96 -22.91
CA ARG A 63 -19.76 -5.86 -23.92
C ARG A 63 -19.28 -7.17 -23.30
N ILE A 64 -18.58 -7.09 -22.17
CA ILE A 64 -18.10 -8.27 -21.44
C ILE A 64 -19.27 -9.07 -20.83
N ALA A 65 -20.36 -8.42 -20.44
CA ALA A 65 -21.55 -9.12 -19.94
C ALA A 65 -22.29 -9.84 -21.07
N ALA A 66 -22.42 -9.21 -22.24
CA ALA A 66 -23.07 -9.77 -23.42
C ALA A 66 -22.25 -10.92 -24.04
N SER A 67 -20.92 -10.89 -23.93
CA SER A 67 -20.05 -11.94 -24.46
C SER A 67 -19.96 -13.19 -23.59
N ARG A 68 -20.65 -13.23 -22.42
CA ARG A 68 -20.59 -14.38 -21.51
C ARG A 68 -21.59 -15.45 -21.90
N THR A 69 -21.13 -16.70 -21.91
CA THR A 69 -22.03 -17.84 -22.07
C THR A 69 -22.84 -18.10 -20.79
N SER A 70 -23.99 -18.75 -20.92
CA SER A 70 -24.84 -19.12 -19.77
C SER A 70 -24.07 -19.93 -18.71
N ALA A 71 -23.18 -20.83 -19.13
CA ALA A 71 -22.30 -21.59 -18.24
C ALA A 71 -21.35 -20.69 -17.45
N GLN A 72 -20.75 -19.68 -18.09
CA GLN A 72 -19.87 -18.71 -17.41
C GLN A 72 -20.64 -17.84 -16.41
N VAL A 73 -21.89 -17.45 -16.73
CA VAL A 73 -22.75 -16.71 -15.81
C VAL A 73 -23.10 -17.55 -14.58
N ILE A 74 -23.44 -18.83 -14.77
CA ILE A 74 -23.73 -19.76 -13.66
C ILE A 74 -22.47 -19.98 -12.81
N ALA A 75 -21.30 -20.19 -13.42
CA ALA A 75 -20.04 -20.35 -12.70
C ALA A 75 -19.68 -19.09 -11.89
N ALA A 76 -19.84 -17.90 -12.46
CA ALA A 76 -19.62 -16.64 -11.77
C ALA A 76 -20.54 -16.50 -10.55
N ARG A 77 -21.85 -16.75 -10.70
CA ARG A 77 -22.83 -16.73 -9.60
C ARG A 77 -22.48 -17.71 -8.48
N LYS A 78 -22.08 -18.94 -8.82
CA LYS A 78 -21.60 -19.94 -7.84
C LYS A 78 -20.36 -19.44 -7.10
N SER A 79 -19.43 -18.82 -7.82
CA SER A 79 -18.21 -18.25 -7.22
C SER A 79 -18.53 -17.08 -6.28
N ASP A 80 -19.48 -16.21 -6.65
CA ASP A 80 -19.90 -15.06 -5.85
C ASP A 80 -20.63 -15.50 -4.58
N ALA A 81 -21.53 -16.49 -4.69
CA ALA A 81 -22.18 -17.10 -3.55
C ALA A 81 -21.16 -17.73 -2.58
N LYS A 82 -20.13 -18.41 -3.11
CA LYS A 82 -19.04 -18.97 -2.30
C LYS A 82 -18.21 -17.87 -1.62
N ARG A 83 -17.87 -16.79 -2.33
CA ARG A 83 -17.18 -15.61 -1.77
C ARG A 83 -18.01 -14.98 -0.66
N GLN A 84 -19.31 -14.82 -0.86
CA GLN A 84 -20.22 -14.26 0.13
C GLN A 84 -20.30 -15.15 1.38
N ARG A 85 -20.40 -16.48 1.21
CA ARG A 85 -20.35 -17.44 2.33
C ARG A 85 -19.04 -17.32 3.11
N ASN A 86 -17.90 -17.31 2.41
CA ASN A 86 -16.58 -17.16 3.06
C ASN A 86 -16.46 -15.82 3.79
N ARG A 87 -17.01 -14.73 3.24
CA ARG A 87 -17.05 -13.43 3.93
C ARG A 87 -17.88 -13.49 5.22
N ARG A 88 -19.04 -14.16 5.19
CA ARG A 88 -19.87 -14.37 6.38
C ARG A 88 -19.14 -15.21 7.43
N LEU A 89 -18.47 -16.29 7.02
CA LEU A 89 -17.66 -17.13 7.92
C LEU A 89 -16.52 -16.34 8.57
N ARG A 90 -15.78 -15.55 7.79
CA ARG A 90 -14.73 -14.66 8.33
C ARG A 90 -15.28 -13.63 9.30
N LYS A 91 -16.44 -13.03 8.97
CA LYS A 91 -17.11 -12.08 9.86
C LYS A 91 -17.55 -12.74 11.16
N ALA A 92 -18.11 -13.95 11.10
CA ALA A 92 -18.51 -14.73 12.27
C ALA A 92 -17.31 -15.15 13.12
N ALA A 93 -16.24 -15.67 12.50
CA ALA A 93 -15.01 -16.03 13.21
C ALA A 93 -14.34 -14.83 13.88
N ASN A 94 -14.36 -13.65 13.23
CA ASN A 94 -13.86 -12.42 13.82
C ASN A 94 -14.75 -11.95 14.99
N LEU A 95 -16.07 -12.10 14.88
CA LEU A 95 -17.00 -11.82 15.99
C LEU A 95 -16.71 -12.73 17.20
N VAL A 96 -16.58 -14.05 16.97
CA VAL A 96 -16.25 -15.03 18.01
C VAL A 96 -14.89 -14.74 18.67
N ARG A 97 -13.87 -14.38 17.88
CA ARG A 97 -12.55 -13.99 18.39
C ARG A 97 -12.58 -12.72 19.23
N VAL A 98 -13.43 -11.75 18.88
CA VAL A 98 -13.64 -10.53 19.69
C VAL A 98 -14.38 -10.86 20.99
N SER A 99 -15.37 -11.75 20.96
CA SER A 99 -16.08 -12.21 22.16
C SER A 99 -15.18 -13.02 23.11
N SER A 100 -14.38 -13.96 22.60
CA SER A 100 -13.47 -14.76 23.44
C SER A 100 -12.31 -13.94 24.04
N SER A 101 -11.94 -12.83 23.38
CA SER A 101 -10.96 -11.87 23.91
C SER A 101 -11.52 -11.04 25.06
N LEU A 102 -12.83 -10.81 25.12
CA LEU A 102 -13.51 -10.13 26.24
C LEU A 102 -13.72 -11.08 27.43
N GLU A 103 -13.94 -12.38 27.19
CA GLU A 103 -14.05 -13.36 28.27
C GLU A 103 -12.70 -13.62 28.97
N SER A 104 -11.58 -13.47 28.25
CA SER A 104 -10.23 -13.62 28.82
C SER A 104 -9.78 -12.43 29.69
N THR A 105 -10.56 -11.33 29.75
CA THR A 105 -10.27 -10.16 30.60
C THR A 105 -11.20 -10.05 31.81
N THR A 106 -12.11 -11.00 32.02
CA THR A 106 -13.11 -10.94 33.12
C THR A 106 -12.95 -12.09 34.12
N ALA A 107 -11.73 -12.57 34.33
CA ALA A 107 -11.40 -13.48 35.43
C ALA A 107 -10.81 -12.75 36.64
N LEU A 108 -11.37 -11.59 37.01
CA LEU A 108 -11.26 -11.02 38.36
C LEU A 108 -12.30 -9.91 38.53
N SER A 109 -13.54 -10.24 38.90
CA SER A 109 -14.44 -9.37 39.67
C SER A 109 -15.81 -10.05 39.80
N SER A 110 -15.99 -10.78 40.90
CA SER A 110 -17.30 -11.25 41.35
C SER A 110 -18.10 -10.06 41.86
N HIS A 111 -19.19 -9.68 41.18
CA HIS A 111 -20.39 -9.13 41.83
C HIS A 111 -21.62 -9.25 40.92
N SER A 112 -22.67 -9.80 41.51
CA SER A 112 -24.06 -10.04 41.09
C SER A 112 -24.67 -9.15 40.00
N GLY A 113 -25.38 -9.79 39.06
CA GLY A 113 -26.37 -9.16 38.18
C GLY A 113 -26.79 -10.05 37.02
N ALA A 114 -27.70 -10.99 37.27
CA ALA A 114 -28.29 -11.82 36.22
C ALA A 114 -29.08 -10.96 35.21
N ARG A 115 -28.66 -10.96 33.94
CA ARG A 115 -29.51 -10.61 32.81
C ARG A 115 -29.33 -11.62 31.69
N SER A 116 -30.38 -12.42 31.48
CA SER A 116 -30.55 -13.32 30.35
C SER A 116 -30.53 -12.53 29.03
N ASN A 117 -29.68 -12.95 28.09
CA ASN A 117 -29.68 -12.42 26.73
C ASN A 117 -30.33 -13.46 25.80
N ASP A 118 -31.66 -13.42 25.70
CA ASP A 118 -32.38 -14.16 24.66
C ASP A 118 -32.16 -13.49 23.30
N VAL A 119 -31.78 -14.29 22.31
CA VAL A 119 -31.61 -13.90 20.91
C VAL A 119 -32.99 -13.59 20.31
N GLN A 120 -33.30 -12.30 20.14
CA GLN A 120 -34.59 -11.88 19.60
C GLN A 120 -34.57 -11.77 18.07
N THR A 121 -35.39 -12.59 17.41
CA THR A 121 -35.60 -12.62 15.96
C THR A 121 -36.39 -11.40 15.47
N GLY A 122 -36.16 -10.98 14.22
CA GLY A 122 -36.62 -9.71 13.65
C GLY A 122 -38.13 -9.41 13.68
N ALA A 123 -39.00 -10.39 13.93
CA ALA A 123 -40.44 -10.18 14.08
C ALA A 123 -40.82 -9.47 15.39
N GLN A 124 -40.02 -9.61 16.46
CA GLN A 124 -40.38 -9.08 17.79
C GLN A 124 -40.09 -7.59 17.96
N ARG A 125 -39.30 -6.99 17.05
CA ARG A 125 -39.02 -5.56 17.02
C ARG A 125 -40.21 -4.71 16.56
N GLN A 126 -41.15 -5.28 15.81
CA GLN A 126 -42.33 -4.52 15.33
C GLN A 126 -43.40 -4.37 16.42
N LEU A 127 -43.62 -5.40 17.24
CA LEU A 127 -44.58 -5.37 18.35
C LEU A 127 -44.16 -4.40 19.47
N THR A 128 -42.85 -4.32 19.77
CA THR A 128 -42.31 -3.40 20.78
C THR A 128 -42.38 -1.93 20.36
N HIS A 129 -42.35 -1.64 19.06
CA HIS A 129 -42.48 -0.26 18.56
C HIS A 129 -43.94 0.22 18.55
N GLN A 130 -44.91 -0.68 18.38
CA GLN A 130 -46.33 -0.35 18.55
C GLN A 130 -46.70 -0.11 20.01
N GLN A 131 -46.22 -0.96 20.95
CA GLN A 131 -46.49 -0.79 22.38
C GLN A 131 -45.89 0.51 22.97
N ARG A 132 -44.74 0.98 22.46
CA ARG A 132 -44.16 2.28 22.89
C ARG A 132 -44.95 3.49 22.42
N ARG A 133 -45.71 3.39 21.31
CA ARG A 133 -46.56 4.50 20.86
C ARG A 133 -47.85 4.62 21.67
N THR A 134 -48.31 3.55 22.32
CA THR A 134 -49.52 3.56 23.16
C THR A 134 -49.27 4.08 24.58
N LEU A 135 -48.03 4.01 25.07
CA LEU A 135 -47.65 4.47 26.42
C LEU A 135 -47.06 5.89 26.47
N ALA A 136 -46.92 6.56 25.32
CA ALA A 136 -46.38 7.93 25.22
C ALA A 136 -47.45 9.03 25.31
N ALA A 137 -48.64 8.71 25.84
CA ALA A 137 -49.78 9.62 25.91
C ALA A 137 -50.30 9.86 27.35
N GLU A 138 -49.44 9.80 28.37
CA GLU A 138 -49.77 10.30 29.70
C GLU A 138 -48.75 11.35 30.17
N PRO A 139 -49.20 12.55 30.60
CA PRO A 139 -48.33 13.59 31.13
C PRO A 139 -48.20 13.45 32.64
N THR A 140 -46.98 13.39 33.18
CA THR A 140 -46.76 13.59 34.61
C THR A 140 -45.44 14.31 34.87
N GLN A 141 -45.50 15.15 35.89
CA GLN A 141 -44.81 16.42 36.03
C GLN A 141 -43.36 16.34 36.53
N ILE A 142 -42.62 17.35 36.08
CA ILE A 142 -41.40 17.99 36.57
C ILE A 142 -41.02 17.68 38.05
N THR A 143 -39.77 17.29 38.27
CA THR A 143 -38.97 17.76 39.41
C THR A 143 -37.55 18.04 38.93
N VAL A 144 -37.14 19.30 39.04
CA VAL A 144 -35.88 19.88 38.54
C VAL A 144 -34.73 19.54 39.49
N GLN A 145 -33.63 19.02 38.95
CA GLN A 145 -32.29 19.00 39.57
C GLN A 145 -31.24 19.40 38.51
N PRO A 146 -30.12 20.03 38.92
CA PRO A 146 -29.46 21.06 38.13
C PRO A 146 -28.45 20.53 37.10
N GLY A 147 -28.65 20.94 35.84
CA GLY A 147 -27.68 21.80 35.17
C GLY A 147 -26.39 21.19 34.61
N THR A 148 -26.41 20.01 33.99
CA THR A 148 -25.43 19.70 32.94
C THR A 148 -26.01 20.18 31.61
N SER A 149 -25.48 21.28 31.09
CA SER A 149 -25.95 21.91 29.83
C SER A 149 -26.06 20.87 28.71
N SER A 150 -27.27 20.73 28.15
CA SER A 150 -27.60 19.81 27.05
C SER A 150 -26.61 19.94 25.87
N ASP A 151 -26.09 21.14 25.65
CA ASP A 151 -25.14 21.45 24.58
C ASP A 151 -23.77 20.80 24.81
N GLN A 152 -23.33 20.65 26.07
CA GLN A 152 -22.06 19.99 26.39
C GLN A 152 -22.14 18.47 26.19
N ILE A 153 -23.31 17.89 26.46
CA ILE A 153 -23.55 16.45 26.27
C ILE A 153 -23.57 16.13 24.78
N GLU A 154 -24.23 16.95 23.95
CA GLU A 154 -24.30 16.76 22.50
C GLU A 154 -22.92 16.91 21.83
N VAL A 155 -22.12 17.90 22.24
CA VAL A 155 -20.73 18.08 21.75
C VAL A 155 -19.84 16.91 22.14
N GLN A 156 -19.92 16.42 23.38
CA GLN A 156 -19.18 15.22 23.80
C GLN A 156 -19.62 13.95 23.07
N GLN A 157 -20.92 13.77 22.81
CA GLN A 157 -21.45 12.61 22.09
C GLN A 157 -21.06 12.64 20.60
N ALA A 158 -21.02 13.83 20.00
CA ALA A 158 -20.46 14.03 18.66
C ALA A 158 -18.96 13.70 18.67
N GLN A 159 -18.14 14.32 19.53
CA GLN A 159 -16.70 14.05 19.56
C GLN A 159 -16.34 12.58 19.83
N SER A 160 -17.09 11.88 20.68
CA SER A 160 -16.90 10.45 20.93
C SER A 160 -17.29 9.57 19.74
N THR A 161 -18.36 9.90 19.00
CA THR A 161 -18.69 9.20 17.75
C THR A 161 -17.70 9.51 16.61
N TRP A 162 -17.17 10.74 16.53
CA TRP A 162 -16.10 11.13 15.62
C TRP A 162 -14.81 10.33 15.89
N ASN A 163 -14.40 10.23 17.15
CA ASN A 163 -13.23 9.45 17.56
C ASN A 163 -13.40 7.96 17.22
N THR A 164 -14.60 7.40 17.35
CA THR A 164 -14.85 5.98 17.03
C THR A 164 -14.82 5.71 15.52
N LYS A 165 -15.38 6.61 14.71
CA LYS A 165 -15.42 6.48 13.24
C LYS A 165 -14.02 6.50 12.62
N TRP A 166 -13.12 7.28 13.20
CA TRP A 166 -11.75 7.46 12.70
C TRP A 166 -10.68 6.78 13.54
N ALA A 167 -11.04 6.06 14.62
CA ALA A 167 -10.10 5.42 15.53
C ALA A 167 -9.02 4.63 14.79
N TYR A 168 -9.42 3.79 13.82
CA TYR A 168 -8.48 3.02 13.00
C TYR A 168 -7.54 3.90 12.18
N SER A 169 -8.05 4.97 11.56
CA SER A 169 -7.24 5.90 10.77
C SER A 169 -6.28 6.70 11.62
N ILE A 170 -6.71 7.14 12.80
CA ILE A 170 -5.87 7.83 13.79
C ILE A 170 -4.75 6.91 14.25
N VAL A 171 -5.07 5.67 14.65
CA VAL A 171 -4.06 4.67 15.06
C VAL A 171 -3.09 4.38 13.92
N ARG A 172 -3.59 4.22 12.68
CA ARG A 172 -2.74 3.98 11.51
C ARG A 172 -1.85 5.18 11.19
N PHE A 173 -2.37 6.41 11.32
CA PHE A 173 -1.58 7.61 11.12
C PHE A 173 -0.44 7.69 12.13
N LYS A 174 -0.76 7.52 13.43
CA LYS A 174 0.23 7.48 14.51
C LYS A 174 1.33 6.46 14.21
N SER A 175 0.95 5.21 13.93
CA SER A 175 1.94 4.15 13.68
C SER A 175 2.71 4.27 12.37
N THR A 176 2.21 5.01 11.39
CA THR A 176 2.89 5.20 10.10
C THR A 176 3.83 6.39 10.11
N PHE A 177 3.46 7.48 10.81
CA PHE A 177 4.15 8.77 10.70
C PHE A 177 4.77 9.29 12.02
N LEU A 178 4.20 8.93 13.18
CA LEU A 178 4.69 9.42 14.48
C LEU A 178 5.54 8.37 15.18
N ASP A 179 5.09 7.13 15.22
CA ASP A 179 5.78 6.02 15.90
C ASP A 179 6.75 5.27 14.97
N ASN A 180 7.13 5.90 13.86
CA ASN A 180 7.92 5.28 12.79
C ASN A 180 8.87 6.33 12.26
N ASP A 181 10.14 6.16 12.59
CA ASP A 181 11.18 7.10 12.25
C ASP A 181 11.35 7.23 10.73
N PHE A 182 11.42 8.47 10.26
CA PHE A 182 11.76 8.82 8.89
C PHE A 182 13.27 9.03 8.72
N GLY A 183 13.76 9.00 7.47
CA GLY A 183 15.14 9.34 7.15
C GLY A 183 16.07 8.13 6.95
N TYR A 184 15.54 6.92 6.80
CA TYR A 184 16.36 5.73 6.55
C TYR A 184 16.55 5.55 5.04
N ALA A 185 17.79 5.52 4.59
CA ALA A 185 18.12 5.32 3.18
C ALA A 185 17.99 3.84 2.75
N CYS A 186 17.51 3.63 1.53
CA CYS A 186 17.53 2.31 0.88
C CYS A 186 18.90 2.05 0.25
N SER A 187 19.61 0.99 0.64
CA SER A 187 20.96 0.66 0.15
C SER A 187 21.10 0.57 -1.38
N VAL A 188 20.00 0.30 -2.10
CA VAL A 188 20.03 0.15 -3.56
C VAL A 188 19.78 1.46 -4.31
N CYS A 189 18.87 2.31 -3.84
CA CYS A 189 18.44 3.52 -4.58
C CYS A 189 18.64 4.81 -3.81
N ASP A 190 19.23 4.72 -2.62
CA ASP A 190 19.60 5.81 -1.71
C ASP A 190 18.44 6.69 -1.19
N ARG A 191 17.23 6.54 -1.73
CA ARG A 191 16.04 7.29 -1.30
C ARG A 191 15.70 7.03 0.15
N LEU A 192 15.23 8.09 0.82
CA LEU A 192 14.76 8.06 2.20
C LEU A 192 13.37 7.42 2.30
N TRP A 193 13.22 6.57 3.32
CA TRP A 193 11.99 5.87 3.66
C TRP A 193 11.77 5.91 5.16
N PHE A 194 10.56 5.58 5.56
CA PHE A 194 10.32 5.20 6.93
C PHE A 194 10.96 3.83 7.23
N LYS A 195 11.43 3.67 8.46
CA LYS A 195 12.08 2.43 8.92
C LYS A 195 11.27 1.17 8.59
N ASN A 196 9.95 1.21 8.81
CA ASN A 196 9.06 0.08 8.58
C ASN A 196 8.87 -0.30 7.10
N GLU A 197 9.20 0.60 6.17
CA GLU A 197 9.08 0.38 4.73
C GLU A 197 10.32 -0.28 4.12
N LEU A 198 11.42 -0.28 4.86
CA LEU A 198 12.63 -1.02 4.51
C LEU A 198 12.52 -2.48 4.96
N LYS A 199 13.25 -3.34 4.25
CA LYS A 199 13.33 -4.78 4.49
C LYS A 199 14.77 -5.24 4.36
N PRO A 200 15.20 -6.22 5.17
CA PRO A 200 16.54 -6.78 5.02
C PRO A 200 16.69 -7.43 3.65
N ILE A 201 17.88 -7.29 3.09
CA ILE A 201 18.31 -7.96 1.87
C ILE A 201 18.52 -9.45 2.17
N THR A 202 18.06 -10.30 1.25
CA THR A 202 18.32 -11.75 1.33
C THR A 202 19.60 -12.13 0.57
N ALA A 203 20.20 -13.27 0.91
CA ALA A 203 21.41 -13.75 0.22
C ALA A 203 21.24 -13.86 -1.30
N ALA A 204 20.07 -14.34 -1.77
CA ALA A 204 19.77 -14.43 -3.20
C ALA A 204 19.68 -13.05 -3.89
N GLN A 205 19.18 -12.03 -3.19
CA GLN A 205 19.13 -10.67 -3.71
C GLN A 205 20.52 -10.04 -3.76
N LEU A 206 21.32 -10.29 -2.74
CA LEU A 206 22.71 -9.84 -2.71
C LEU A 206 23.51 -10.46 -3.86
N GLU A 207 23.30 -11.72 -4.19
CA GLU A 207 23.94 -12.37 -5.34
C GLU A 207 23.59 -11.66 -6.66
N VAL A 208 22.35 -11.20 -6.84
CA VAL A 208 21.93 -10.40 -8.00
C VAL A 208 22.72 -9.09 -8.05
N ILE A 209 22.89 -8.42 -6.91
CA ILE A 209 23.68 -7.18 -6.81
C ILE A 209 25.15 -7.48 -7.17
N SER A 210 25.76 -8.50 -6.57
CA SER A 210 27.15 -8.89 -6.85
C SER A 210 27.40 -9.20 -8.33
N LYS A 211 26.50 -9.95 -8.98
CA LYS A 211 26.60 -10.24 -10.42
C LYS A 211 26.59 -8.98 -11.27
N TRP A 212 25.83 -7.97 -10.85
CA TRP A 212 25.75 -6.71 -11.56
C TRP A 212 27.05 -5.91 -11.46
N PHE A 213 27.64 -5.83 -10.26
CA PHE A 213 28.94 -5.21 -10.03
C PHE A 213 30.07 -5.91 -10.81
N ILE A 214 30.09 -7.25 -10.82
CA ILE A 214 31.04 -8.02 -11.63
C ILE A 214 30.90 -7.70 -13.11
N LYS A 215 29.66 -7.60 -13.63
CA LYS A 215 29.41 -7.25 -15.03
C LYS A 215 29.91 -5.85 -15.40
N GLU A 216 29.88 -4.91 -14.46
CA GLU A 216 30.37 -3.54 -14.66
C GLU A 216 31.84 -3.34 -14.29
N ASN A 217 32.57 -4.40 -13.95
CA ASN A 217 33.95 -4.32 -13.45
C ASN A 217 34.10 -3.41 -12.21
N ARG A 218 33.14 -3.48 -11.29
CA ARG A 218 33.12 -2.72 -10.04
C ARG A 218 33.24 -3.66 -8.83
N LEU A 219 33.77 -3.15 -7.72
CA LEU A 219 33.84 -3.85 -6.44
C LEU A 219 32.57 -3.60 -5.62
N LEU A 220 32.00 -4.66 -5.06
CA LEU A 220 30.87 -4.58 -4.15
C LEU A 220 31.36 -4.61 -2.69
N CYS A 221 31.07 -3.56 -1.92
CA CYS A 221 31.15 -3.59 -0.47
C CYS A 221 29.84 -4.13 0.09
N ARG A 222 29.88 -5.33 0.70
CA ARG A 222 28.67 -6.05 1.12
C ARG A 222 27.96 -5.35 2.28
N GLU A 223 28.73 -4.68 3.11
CA GLU A 223 28.32 -3.99 4.33
C GLU A 223 27.40 -2.79 4.03
N GLU A 224 27.48 -2.21 2.83
CA GLU A 224 26.59 -1.11 2.43
C GLU A 224 25.17 -1.58 2.08
N TYR A 225 24.96 -2.89 1.92
CA TYR A 225 23.74 -3.49 1.37
C TYR A 225 22.96 -4.31 2.42
N GLU A 226 22.40 -3.61 3.41
CA GLU A 226 21.61 -4.23 4.47
C GLU A 226 20.10 -4.14 4.23
N MET A 227 19.60 -2.95 3.86
CA MET A 227 18.18 -2.63 3.88
C MET A 227 17.68 -2.07 2.55
N VAL A 228 16.56 -2.59 2.05
CA VAL A 228 15.97 -2.18 0.76
C VAL A 228 14.51 -1.80 0.88
N CYS A 229 14.11 -0.81 0.09
CA CYS A 229 12.70 -0.48 -0.08
C CYS A 229 11.95 -1.55 -0.89
N ASN A 230 10.62 -1.56 -0.74
CA ASN A 230 9.76 -2.52 -1.42
C ASN A 230 9.90 -2.51 -2.96
N THR A 231 10.17 -1.35 -3.55
CA THR A 231 10.34 -1.22 -5.01
C THR A 231 11.62 -1.91 -5.47
N CYS A 232 12.76 -1.59 -4.84
CA CYS A 232 14.04 -2.22 -5.13
C CYS A 232 14.00 -3.72 -4.87
N LYS A 233 13.37 -4.14 -3.77
CA LYS A 233 13.18 -5.55 -3.43
C LYS A 233 12.46 -6.32 -4.54
N ARG A 234 11.39 -5.74 -5.12
CA ARG A 234 10.66 -6.35 -6.24
C ARG A 234 11.53 -6.50 -7.49
N SER A 235 12.36 -5.51 -7.80
CA SER A 235 13.28 -5.59 -8.95
C SER A 235 14.35 -6.66 -8.73
N LEU A 236 14.96 -6.71 -7.54
CA LEU A 236 15.97 -7.73 -7.20
C LEU A 236 15.39 -9.14 -7.23
N ASN A 237 14.15 -9.33 -6.77
CA ASN A 237 13.44 -10.61 -6.90
C ASN A 237 13.23 -11.03 -8.36
N LYS A 238 13.14 -10.07 -9.28
CA LYS A 238 13.12 -10.31 -10.74
C LYS A 238 14.51 -10.43 -11.35
N LYS A 239 15.56 -10.53 -10.52
CA LYS A 239 16.97 -10.61 -10.93
C LYS A 239 17.41 -9.41 -11.77
N SER A 240 16.87 -8.23 -11.48
CA SER A 240 17.12 -6.99 -12.23
C SER A 240 17.49 -5.84 -11.30
N MET A 241 18.46 -5.03 -11.74
CA MET A 241 18.86 -3.82 -11.03
C MET A 241 17.86 -2.68 -11.33
N PRO A 242 17.34 -1.97 -10.32
CA PRO A 242 16.50 -0.80 -10.55
C PRO A 242 17.22 0.27 -11.39
N PRO A 243 16.53 0.98 -12.31
CA PRO A 243 17.14 2.05 -13.09
C PRO A 243 17.69 3.20 -12.23
N LEU A 244 17.00 3.51 -11.12
CA LEU A 244 17.35 4.60 -10.21
C LEU A 244 18.20 4.12 -9.04
N ALA A 245 19.12 3.19 -9.29
CA ALA A 245 20.00 2.66 -8.27
C ALA A 245 21.25 3.55 -8.07
N LYS A 246 21.84 3.51 -6.87
CA LYS A 246 23.13 4.17 -6.53
C LYS A 246 24.22 3.80 -7.54
N VAL A 247 24.26 2.53 -7.94
CA VAL A 247 25.20 2.04 -8.96
C VAL A 247 25.04 2.72 -10.32
N ASN A 248 23.86 3.23 -10.64
CA ASN A 248 23.60 3.97 -11.88
C ASN A 248 23.82 5.49 -11.71
N GLY A 249 24.48 5.93 -10.63
CA GLY A 249 24.75 7.34 -10.34
C GLY A 249 23.59 8.09 -9.67
N PHE A 250 22.55 7.38 -9.21
CA PHE A 250 21.43 7.98 -8.47
C PHE A 250 21.67 7.86 -6.96
N SER A 251 22.67 8.56 -6.46
CA SER A 251 22.94 8.73 -5.04
C SER A 251 22.89 10.21 -4.64
N TYR A 252 22.64 10.45 -3.36
CA TYR A 252 22.87 11.77 -2.79
C TYR A 252 24.37 12.10 -2.87
N PRO A 253 24.72 13.37 -3.14
CA PRO A 253 26.11 13.80 -3.05
C PRO A 253 26.57 13.74 -1.60
N ASP A 254 27.89 13.65 -1.41
CA ASP A 254 28.48 13.81 -0.09
C ASP A 254 28.13 15.20 0.49
N GLU A 255 27.99 15.26 1.81
CA GLU A 255 27.70 16.50 2.50
C GLU A 255 28.83 17.52 2.21
N PRO A 256 28.52 18.70 1.66
CA PRO A 256 29.54 19.66 1.33
C PRO A 256 30.20 20.20 2.61
N PRO A 257 31.53 20.42 2.59
CA PRO A 257 32.24 20.95 3.74
C PRO A 257 31.77 22.38 4.06
N GLY A 258 31.65 22.70 5.35
CA GLY A 258 31.33 24.05 5.82
C GLY A 258 29.84 24.38 5.93
N LEU A 259 28.95 23.36 5.88
CA LEU A 259 27.55 23.58 6.24
C LEU A 259 27.43 23.92 7.73
N PRO A 260 26.60 24.91 8.10
CA PRO A 260 26.30 25.19 9.49
C PRO A 260 25.60 23.97 10.11
N PRO A 261 25.79 23.72 11.43
CA PRO A 261 25.06 22.67 12.13
C PRO A 261 23.56 22.86 11.91
N LEU A 262 22.87 21.77 11.57
CA LEU A 262 21.41 21.80 11.49
C LEU A 262 20.84 22.09 12.88
N ASP A 263 19.90 23.02 12.96
CA ASP A 263 19.19 23.30 14.21
C ASP A 263 18.51 22.01 14.72
N PRO A 264 18.65 21.67 16.01
CA PRO A 264 17.96 20.51 16.56
C PRO A 264 16.44 20.72 16.48
N ILE A 265 15.74 19.72 15.95
CA ILE A 265 14.28 19.64 15.84
C ILE A 265 13.68 19.14 17.15
#